data_AF-A0A6G8FL70-F1
#
_entry.id   AF-A0A6G8FL70-F1
#
_cell.length_a   1.000
_cell.length_b   1.000
_cell.length_c   1.000
_cell.angle_alpha   90.00
_cell.angle_beta   90.00
_cell.angle_gamma   90.00
#
_symmetry.space_group_name_H-M   'P 1'
#
loop_
_entity.id
_entity.type
_entity.pdbx_description
1 polymer ?
#
loop_
_entity_poly.entity_id
_entity_poly.type
_entity_poly.pdbx_seq_one_letter_code
_entity_poly.pdbx_strand_id
1 'polypeptide(L)'
;MDTQPEYAWDAHKTLLDPDFQPEEGTGAYTNEELIAALPGLNDATRSCITEERYQPFALELTKWVFANPVPFAKDPKLAVEGTPMAVVNGVPYAGDLADGAAFRAFLKAQGIALQ
;
A
#
# COMPACT_ATOMS: atom_id res chain seq x y z
N MET A 1 -10.35 5.42 -11.17
CA MET A 1 -9.01 5.36 -10.55
C MET A 1 -7.91 5.53 -11.59
N ASP A 2 -7.90 4.79 -12.70
CA ASP A 2 -6.89 4.99 -13.77
C ASP A 2 -6.91 6.39 -14.42
N THR A 3 -8.04 7.08 -14.37
CA THR A 3 -8.19 8.46 -14.87
C THR A 3 -8.06 9.53 -13.78
N GLN A 4 -7.80 9.12 -12.52
CA GLN A 4 -7.90 9.95 -11.32
C GLN A 4 -6.87 9.50 -10.24
N PRO A 5 -5.56 9.49 -10.56
CA PRO A 5 -4.51 9.03 -9.65
C PRO A 5 -4.42 9.85 -8.35
N GLU A 6 -4.79 11.13 -8.40
CA GLU A 6 -4.83 12.02 -7.25
C GLU A 6 -5.84 11.56 -6.19
N TYR A 7 -7.05 11.15 -6.61
CA TYR A 7 -8.07 10.65 -5.69
C TYR A 7 -7.72 9.27 -5.12
N ALA A 8 -6.98 8.45 -5.89
CA ALA A 8 -6.45 7.19 -5.38
C ALA A 8 -5.42 7.43 -4.26
N TRP A 9 -4.56 8.43 -4.42
CA TRP A 9 -3.58 8.80 -3.40
C TRP A 9 -4.22 9.44 -2.17
N ASP A 10 -5.24 10.28 -2.34
CA ASP A 10 -5.98 10.85 -1.23
C ASP A 10 -6.71 9.77 -0.42
N ALA A 11 -7.40 8.84 -1.09
CA ALA A 11 -8.00 7.68 -0.43
C ALA A 11 -6.95 6.83 0.29
N HIS A 12 -5.79 6.57 -0.33
CA HIS A 12 -4.71 5.81 0.29
C HIS A 12 -4.17 6.47 1.57
N LYS A 13 -3.94 7.80 1.54
CA LYS A 13 -3.50 8.55 2.72
C LYS A 13 -4.56 8.53 3.82
N THR A 14 -5.84 8.73 3.49
CA THR A 14 -6.93 8.64 4.47
C THR A 14 -6.99 7.25 5.10
N LEU A 15 -6.88 6.19 4.29
CA LEU A 15 -6.90 4.83 4.80
C LEU A 15 -5.69 4.55 5.70
N LEU A 16 -4.49 5.03 5.40
CA LEU A 16 -3.29 4.78 6.20
C LEU A 16 -3.05 5.80 7.33
N ASP A 17 -3.94 6.76 7.51
CA ASP A 17 -3.85 7.71 8.63
C ASP A 17 -3.97 6.95 9.95
N PRO A 18 -3.02 7.08 10.89
CA PRO A 18 -3.10 6.42 12.20
C PRO A 18 -4.37 6.78 12.99
N ASP A 19 -4.93 7.98 12.78
CA ASP A 19 -6.18 8.40 13.44
C ASP A 19 -7.41 7.72 12.82
N PHE A 20 -7.28 7.22 11.59
CA PHE A 20 -8.32 6.46 10.92
C PHE A 20 -8.13 4.95 11.07
N GLN A 21 -6.91 4.42 11.13
CA GLN A 21 -6.69 2.97 11.23
C GLN A 21 -7.28 2.40 12.54
N PRO A 22 -8.12 1.36 12.48
CA PRO A 22 -8.51 0.63 13.68
C PRO A 22 -7.28 0.06 14.37
N GLU A 23 -7.33 -0.07 15.69
CA GLU A 23 -6.27 -0.75 16.43
C GLU A 23 -6.06 -2.17 15.89
N GLU A 24 -4.81 -2.59 15.78
CA GLU A 24 -4.48 -3.91 15.22
C GLU A 24 -5.16 -5.03 16.02
N GLY A 25 -5.75 -5.99 15.31
CA GLY A 25 -6.50 -7.09 15.93
C GLY A 25 -7.91 -6.74 16.38
N THR A 26 -8.37 -5.50 16.15
CA THR A 26 -9.78 -5.11 16.34
C THR A 26 -10.60 -5.28 15.06
N GLY A 27 -11.90 -4.96 15.13
CA GLY A 27 -12.80 -5.04 13.97
C GLY A 27 -12.42 -4.04 12.89
N ALA A 28 -12.55 -4.45 11.63
CA ALA A 28 -12.42 -3.56 10.49
C ALA A 28 -13.68 -2.69 10.33
N TYR A 29 -13.53 -1.56 9.62
CA TYR A 29 -14.67 -0.75 9.20
C TYR A 29 -15.60 -1.50 8.25
N THR A 30 -16.89 -1.17 8.33
CA THR A 30 -17.87 -1.60 7.35
C THR A 30 -17.71 -0.85 6.02
N ASN A 31 -18.30 -1.38 4.95
CA ASN A 31 -18.32 -0.70 3.66
C ASN A 31 -18.98 0.68 3.75
N GLU A 32 -20.03 0.83 4.57
CA GLU A 32 -20.70 2.11 4.82
C GLU A 32 -19.78 3.12 5.52
N GLU A 33 -19.02 2.68 6.52
CA GLU A 33 -18.06 3.52 7.26
C GLU A 33 -16.91 3.97 6.36
N LEU A 34 -16.38 3.08 5.52
CA LEU A 34 -15.36 3.40 4.53
C LEU A 34 -15.87 4.44 3.51
N ILE A 35 -17.08 4.25 2.97
CA ILE A 35 -17.67 5.19 2.01
C ILE A 35 -17.89 6.57 2.64
N ALA A 36 -18.28 6.62 3.93
CA ALA A 36 -18.49 7.87 4.64
C ALA A 36 -17.17 8.64 4.90
N ALA A 37 -16.08 7.92 5.13
CA ALA A 37 -14.78 8.51 5.43
C ALA A 37 -14.00 8.98 4.19
N LEU A 38 -14.21 8.34 3.04
CA LEU A 38 -13.44 8.60 1.83
C LEU A 38 -13.99 9.78 1.02
N PRO A 39 -13.20 10.85 0.80
CA PRO A 39 -13.64 12.00 0.04
C PRO A 39 -13.67 11.70 -1.47
N GLY A 40 -14.54 12.41 -2.20
CA GLY A 40 -14.48 12.47 -3.66
C GLY A 40 -14.92 11.20 -4.41
N LEU A 41 -15.50 10.21 -3.73
CA LEU A 41 -16.02 9.01 -4.40
C LEU A 41 -17.14 9.38 -5.38
N ASN A 42 -17.12 8.77 -6.57
CA ASN A 42 -18.26 8.78 -7.49
C ASN A 42 -19.15 7.54 -7.24
N ASP A 43 -20.33 7.50 -7.87
CA ASP A 43 -21.30 6.43 -7.64
C ASP A 43 -20.80 5.05 -8.08
N ALA A 44 -20.00 5.01 -9.15
CA ALA A 44 -19.39 3.78 -9.62
C ALA A 44 -18.41 3.20 -8.59
N THR A 45 -17.62 4.06 -7.91
CA THR A 45 -16.71 3.66 -6.84
C THR A 45 -17.47 3.25 -5.58
N ARG A 46 -18.53 3.98 -5.20
CA ARG A 46 -19.40 3.58 -4.07
C ARG A 46 -19.98 2.19 -4.27
N SER A 47 -20.61 1.94 -5.42
CA SER A 47 -21.16 0.63 -5.76
C SER A 47 -20.06 -0.44 -5.85
N CYS A 48 -18.85 -0.09 -6.30
CA CYS A 48 -17.72 -1.01 -6.29
C CYS A 48 -17.30 -1.46 -4.89
N ILE A 49 -17.35 -0.56 -3.90
CA ILE A 49 -17.06 -0.86 -2.49
C ILE A 49 -18.18 -1.72 -1.91
N THR A 50 -19.45 -1.31 -2.08
CA THR A 50 -20.61 -2.05 -1.57
C THR A 50 -20.72 -3.48 -2.14
N GLU A 51 -20.38 -3.67 -3.40
CA GLU A 51 -20.41 -4.98 -4.07
C GLU A 51 -19.10 -5.78 -3.86
N GLU A 52 -18.13 -5.23 -3.13
CA GLU A 52 -16.84 -5.86 -2.82
C GLU A 52 -16.12 -6.39 -4.07
N ARG A 53 -16.25 -5.71 -5.22
CA ARG A 53 -15.83 -6.28 -6.53
C ARG A 53 -14.36 -6.68 -6.60
N TYR A 54 -13.50 -6.00 -5.84
CA TYR A 54 -12.06 -6.28 -5.78
C TYR A 54 -11.64 -7.13 -4.58
N GLN A 55 -12.56 -7.59 -3.72
CA GLN A 55 -12.22 -8.49 -2.61
C GLN A 55 -11.57 -9.79 -3.11
N PRO A 56 -12.06 -10.48 -4.16
CA PRO A 56 -11.38 -11.68 -4.66
C PRO A 56 -9.96 -11.38 -5.13
N PHE A 57 -9.76 -10.24 -5.80
CA PHE A 57 -8.43 -9.81 -6.23
C PHE A 57 -7.50 -9.55 -5.04
N ALA A 58 -7.95 -8.82 -4.02
CA ALA A 58 -7.14 -8.51 -2.83
C ALA A 58 -6.75 -9.79 -2.06
N LEU A 59 -7.67 -10.76 -1.95
CA LEU A 59 -7.41 -12.05 -1.32
C LEU A 59 -6.37 -12.87 -2.09
N GLU A 60 -6.52 -12.97 -3.42
CA GLU A 60 -5.57 -13.71 -4.25
C GLU A 60 -4.19 -13.02 -4.30
N LEU A 61 -4.16 -11.69 -4.33
CA LEU A 61 -2.90 -10.93 -4.24
C LEU A 61 -2.21 -11.19 -2.90
N THR A 62 -2.94 -11.16 -1.79
CA THR A 62 -2.39 -11.45 -0.46
C THR A 62 -1.77 -12.86 -0.41
N LYS A 63 -2.51 -13.87 -0.89
CA LYS A 63 -1.99 -15.24 -0.98
C LYS A 63 -0.73 -15.31 -1.84
N TRP A 64 -0.77 -14.67 -3.00
CA TRP A 64 0.34 -14.67 -3.95
C TRP A 64 1.59 -14.02 -3.35
N VAL A 65 1.44 -12.87 -2.67
CA VAL A 65 2.55 -12.13 -2.05
C VAL A 65 3.30 -12.97 -1.01
N PHE A 66 2.57 -13.72 -0.17
CA PHE A 66 3.22 -14.57 0.84
C PHE A 66 3.70 -15.91 0.31
N ALA A 67 3.27 -16.33 -0.88
CA ALA A 67 3.68 -17.60 -1.49
C ALA A 67 4.84 -17.48 -2.48
N ASN A 68 5.18 -16.26 -2.93
CA ASN A 68 6.15 -16.05 -4.01
C ASN A 68 7.24 -15.04 -3.60
N PRO A 69 8.48 -15.19 -4.12
CA PRO A 69 9.50 -14.16 -3.97
C PRO A 69 9.09 -12.83 -4.63
N VAL A 70 9.63 -11.74 -4.11
CA VAL A 70 9.45 -10.39 -4.65
C VAL A 70 9.97 -10.36 -6.10
N PRO A 71 9.12 -10.06 -7.10
CA PRO A 71 9.53 -9.98 -8.49
C PRO A 71 10.65 -8.97 -8.70
N PHE A 72 11.57 -9.32 -9.59
CA PHE A 72 12.69 -8.45 -9.98
C PHE A 72 13.61 -8.02 -8.83
N ALA A 73 13.53 -8.68 -7.68
CA ALA A 73 14.52 -8.55 -6.62
C ALA A 73 15.88 -9.06 -7.08
N LYS A 74 16.96 -8.40 -6.62
CA LYS A 74 18.33 -8.86 -6.87
C LYS A 74 18.62 -10.16 -6.15
N ASP A 75 18.06 -10.33 -4.95
CA ASP A 75 18.00 -11.62 -4.28
C ASP A 75 16.74 -12.37 -4.76
N PRO A 76 16.87 -13.48 -5.50
CA PRO A 76 15.73 -14.24 -6.01
C PRO A 76 14.92 -14.93 -4.90
N LYS A 77 15.40 -14.92 -3.65
CA LYS A 77 14.71 -15.47 -2.48
C LYS A 77 14.07 -14.41 -1.59
N LEU A 78 14.19 -13.12 -1.93
CA LEU A 78 13.59 -12.04 -1.15
C LEU A 78 12.08 -12.29 -1.04
N ALA A 79 11.57 -12.44 0.18
CA ALA A 79 10.15 -12.65 0.46
C ALA A 79 9.60 -11.47 1.27
N VAL A 80 8.28 -11.27 1.21
CA VAL A 80 7.61 -10.32 2.09
C VAL A 80 7.37 -11.00 3.44
N GLU A 81 8.04 -10.52 4.48
CA GLU A 81 7.93 -11.05 5.85
C GLU A 81 7.04 -10.18 6.76
N GLY A 82 6.69 -8.98 6.31
CA GLY A 82 5.90 -8.02 7.06
C GLY A 82 5.66 -6.72 6.30
N THR A 83 4.91 -5.82 6.92
CA THR A 83 4.57 -4.51 6.37
C THR A 83 4.96 -3.41 7.35
N PRO A 84 5.38 -2.22 6.88
CA PRO A 84 5.67 -1.90 5.48
C PRO A 84 7.04 -2.44 5.05
N MET A 85 7.18 -2.79 3.75
CA MET A 85 8.43 -3.21 3.13
C MET A 85 8.64 -2.39 1.86
N ALA A 86 9.81 -1.74 1.73
CA ALA A 86 10.17 -0.98 0.55
C ALA A 86 11.33 -1.67 -0.20
N VAL A 87 11.21 -1.76 -1.52
CA VAL A 87 12.24 -2.30 -2.41
C VAL A 87 12.54 -1.28 -3.49
N VAL A 88 13.81 -0.95 -3.67
CA VAL A 88 14.26 0.01 -4.67
C VAL A 88 15.28 -0.69 -5.56
N ASN A 89 15.03 -0.71 -6.88
CA ASN A 89 15.88 -1.40 -7.88
C ASN A 89 16.25 -2.83 -7.48
N GLY A 90 15.28 -3.57 -6.91
CA GLY A 90 15.44 -4.94 -6.46
C GLY A 90 16.23 -5.12 -5.16
N VAL A 91 16.57 -4.04 -4.46
CA VAL A 91 17.26 -4.07 -3.15
C VAL A 91 16.27 -3.66 -2.06
N PRO A 92 16.06 -4.47 -1.01
CA PRO A 92 15.19 -4.10 0.11
C PRO A 92 15.83 -2.98 0.94
N TYR A 93 15.01 -2.04 1.40
CA TYR A 93 15.40 -1.03 2.38
C TYR A 93 15.18 -1.56 3.79
N ALA A 94 16.24 -1.62 4.58
CA ALA A 94 16.22 -2.16 5.95
C ALA A 94 16.22 -1.07 7.05
N GLY A 95 16.22 0.21 6.66
CA GLY A 95 16.17 1.33 7.62
C GLY A 95 14.74 1.64 8.07
N ASP A 96 14.62 2.60 8.97
CA ASP A 96 13.32 3.12 9.39
C ASP A 96 12.62 3.80 8.20
N LEU A 97 11.39 3.38 7.92
CA LEU A 97 10.55 3.90 6.83
C LEU A 97 9.95 5.27 7.14
N ALA A 98 9.90 5.67 8.41
CA ALA A 98 9.54 7.02 8.82
C ALA A 98 10.72 8.01 8.71
N ASP A 99 11.97 7.51 8.65
CA ASP A 99 13.15 8.35 8.48
C ASP A 99 13.39 8.68 7.00
N GLY A 100 12.75 9.76 6.56
CA GLY A 100 12.92 10.28 5.21
C GLY A 100 14.34 10.74 4.87
N ALA A 101 15.22 11.00 5.83
CA ALA A 101 16.62 11.34 5.57
C ALA A 101 17.44 10.07 5.31
N ALA A 102 17.25 9.03 6.12
CA ALA A 102 17.86 7.71 5.92
C ALA A 102 17.42 7.09 4.59
N PHE A 103 16.13 7.19 4.24
CA PHE A 103 15.63 6.68 2.97
C PHE A 103 16.26 7.43 1.77
N ARG A 104 16.38 8.75 1.83
CA ARG A 104 17.08 9.53 0.78
C ARG A 104 18.55 9.16 0.65
N ALA A 105 19.24 8.90 1.77
CA ALA A 105 20.62 8.44 1.74
C ALA A 105 20.75 7.08 1.05
N PHE A 106 19.81 6.16 1.32
CA PHE A 106 19.72 4.87 0.64
C PHE A 106 19.50 5.03 -0.87
N LEU A 107 18.58 5.90 -1.30
CA LEU A 107 18.37 6.18 -2.73
C LEU A 107 19.65 6.69 -3.43
N LYS A 108 20.37 7.62 -2.80
CA LYS A 108 21.65 8.13 -3.31
C LYS A 108 22.71 7.03 -3.42
N ALA A 109 22.80 6.14 -2.41
CA ALA A 109 23.71 5.00 -2.44
C ALA A 109 23.39 4.01 -3.57
N GLN A 110 22.13 3.97 -4.01
CA GLN A 110 21.69 3.21 -5.19
C GLN A 110 21.88 3.94 -6.53
N GLY A 111 22.54 5.11 -6.53
CA GLY A 111 22.79 5.89 -7.73
C GLY A 111 21.57 6.64 -8.25
N ILE A 112 20.51 6.80 -7.44
CA ILE A 112 19.32 7.55 -7.82
C ILE A 112 19.57 9.03 -7.57
N ALA A 113 19.46 9.84 -8.62
CA ALA A 113 19.49 11.29 -8.51
C ALA A 113 18.19 11.78 -7.85
N LEU A 114 18.33 12.53 -6.76
CA LEU A 114 17.21 13.17 -6.08
C LEU A 114 17.12 14.62 -6.57
N GLN A 115 15.94 15.00 -7.07
CA GLN A 115 15.62 16.38 -7.44
C GLN A 115 15.10 17.15 -6.22
#